data_AF-A0A846WHD0-F1
#
_entry.id   AF-A0A846WHD0-F1
#
_cell.length_a   1.000
_cell.length_b   1.000
_cell.length_c   1.000
_cell.angle_alpha   90.00
_cell.angle_beta   90.00
_cell.angle_gamma   90.00
#
_symmetry.space_group_name_H-M   'P 1'
#
loop_
_entity.id
_entity.type
_entity.pdbx_description
1 polymer ?
#
loop_
_entity_poly.entity_id
_entity_poly.type
_entity_poly.pdbx_seq_one_letter_code
_entity_poly.pdbx_strand_id
1 'polypeptide(L)'
;MPTPRALTYPLFVTCGTLVVIAAWVPFADLDQVSALAVVALGVLGYTGYQMALAFGAVPSGAVTRLGETGGSGIAGHQGESSEVAPNRRDAAGRQGASEFAAGRRVRQQHRLVSRSFLEISVGERTVWQPVFYEPALSTLTPTDLDITPRSISAGSTRFFPSGRARTTEPPGKLVDNPTRPADPPAFTPTRRLILDAQSTVAAPFAGLLWVYVMNGGLPAFIGGTTVAAATATWLSAIRGSDPS
;
A
#
# COMPACT_ATOMS: atom_id res chain seq x y z
N MET A 1 -2.03 20.16 12.83
CA MET A 1 -2.45 19.07 11.92
C MET A 1 -1.21 18.39 11.37
N PRO A 2 -1.01 17.08 11.56
CA PRO A 2 0.04 16.35 10.85
C PRO A 2 -0.29 16.30 9.35
N THR A 3 0.61 16.79 8.51
CA THR A 3 0.49 16.71 7.05
C THR A 3 0.90 15.31 6.58
N PRO A 4 0.05 14.59 5.81
CA PRO A 4 0.33 13.23 5.38
C PRO A 4 1.36 13.20 4.24
N ARG A 5 2.63 13.48 4.55
CA ARG A 5 3.76 13.49 3.60
C ARG A 5 3.95 12.14 2.91
N ALA A 6 3.61 11.05 3.59
CA ALA A 6 3.59 9.70 3.05
C ALA A 6 2.79 9.56 1.74
N LEU A 7 1.70 10.32 1.56
CA LEU A 7 0.85 10.26 0.37
C LEU A 7 1.23 11.26 -0.72
N THR A 8 2.06 12.26 -0.42
CA THR A 8 2.42 13.31 -1.37
C THR A 8 3.05 12.74 -2.63
N TYR A 9 4.05 11.85 -2.47
CA TYR A 9 4.75 11.24 -3.60
C TYR A 9 3.82 10.43 -4.53
N PRO A 10 3.06 9.41 -4.05
CA PRO A 10 2.17 8.65 -4.93
C PRO A 10 1.09 9.49 -5.61
N LEU A 11 0.59 10.55 -4.97
CA LEU A 11 -0.37 11.47 -5.58
C LEU A 11 0.26 12.26 -6.73
N PHE A 12 1.46 12.81 -6.54
CA PHE A 12 2.19 13.51 -7.62
C PHE A 12 2.46 12.59 -8.82
N VAL A 13 2.86 11.33 -8.57
CA VAL A 13 3.12 10.37 -9.64
C VAL A 13 1.83 9.99 -10.38
N THR A 14 0.71 9.87 -9.67
CA THR A 14 -0.61 9.64 -10.29
C THR A 14 -0.97 10.79 -11.22
N CYS A 15 -0.88 12.04 -10.74
CA CYS A 15 -1.14 13.21 -11.57
C CYS A 15 -0.22 13.25 -12.80
N GLY A 16 1.09 13.03 -12.62
CA GLY A 16 2.04 13.00 -13.73
C GLY A 16 1.73 11.92 -14.77
N THR A 17 1.33 10.73 -14.32
CA THR A 17 0.92 9.62 -15.21
C THR A 17 -0.31 9.98 -16.02
N LEU A 18 -1.30 10.61 -15.40
CA LEU A 18 -2.51 11.07 -16.10
C LEU A 18 -2.21 12.18 -17.10
N VAL A 19 -1.29 13.10 -16.78
CA VAL A 19 -0.83 14.14 -17.73
C VAL A 19 -0.16 13.50 -18.95
N VAL A 20 0.70 12.50 -18.74
CA VAL A 20 1.33 11.75 -19.84
C VAL A 20 0.27 11.08 -20.71
N ILE A 21 -0.70 10.39 -20.10
CA ILE A 21 -1.80 9.75 -20.84
C ILE A 21 -2.59 10.80 -21.64
N ALA A 22 -2.98 11.90 -21.01
CA ALA A 22 -3.76 12.97 -21.63
C ALA A 22 -3.02 13.64 -22.81
N ALA A 23 -1.70 13.82 -22.69
CA ALA A 23 -0.88 14.42 -23.73
C ALA A 23 -0.86 13.59 -25.04
N TRP A 24 -1.10 12.28 -24.95
CA TRP A 24 -1.14 11.39 -26.12
C TRP A 24 -2.50 11.29 -26.79
N VAL A 25 -3.59 11.67 -26.12
CA VAL A 25 -4.96 11.58 -26.65
C VAL A 25 -5.13 12.27 -28.02
N PRO A 26 -4.57 13.48 -28.29
CA PRO A 26 -4.77 14.15 -29.58
C PRO A 26 -4.14 13.45 -30.79
N PHE A 27 -3.17 12.54 -30.55
CA PHE A 27 -2.44 11.84 -31.60
C PHE A 27 -2.89 10.39 -31.77
N ALA A 28 -3.84 9.96 -30.95
CA ALA A 28 -4.26 8.57 -30.85
C ALA A 28 -5.51 8.30 -31.69
N ASP A 29 -5.51 7.19 -32.41
CA ASP A 29 -6.72 6.66 -33.06
C ASP A 29 -7.72 6.15 -31.99
N LEU A 30 -8.97 5.87 -32.38
CA LEU A 30 -10.02 5.48 -31.44
C LEU A 30 -9.66 4.27 -30.57
N ASP A 31 -9.01 3.24 -31.14
CA ASP A 31 -8.60 2.07 -30.36
C ASP A 31 -7.49 2.40 -29.35
N GLN A 32 -6.55 3.26 -29.75
CA GLN A 32 -5.50 3.75 -28.85
C GLN A 32 -6.08 4.62 -27.74
N VAL A 33 -7.05 5.49 -28.03
CA VAL A 33 -7.79 6.26 -27.02
C VAL A 33 -8.51 5.34 -26.05
N SER A 34 -9.13 4.25 -26.54
CA SER A 34 -9.79 3.26 -25.70
C SER A 34 -8.81 2.61 -24.72
N ALA A 35 -7.62 2.24 -25.20
CA ALA A 35 -6.56 1.66 -24.39
C ALA A 35 -6.04 2.67 -23.35
N LEU A 36 -5.78 3.91 -23.75
CA LEU A 36 -5.38 5.00 -22.85
C LEU A 36 -6.44 5.23 -21.74
N ALA A 37 -7.72 5.17 -22.09
CA ALA A 37 -8.82 5.29 -21.13
C ALA A 37 -8.85 4.13 -20.13
N VAL A 38 -8.65 2.88 -20.59
CA VAL A 38 -8.54 1.71 -19.71
C VAL A 38 -7.38 1.85 -18.73
N VAL A 39 -6.21 2.28 -19.20
CA VAL A 39 -5.04 2.51 -18.34
C VAL A 39 -5.34 3.63 -17.33
N ALA A 40 -5.92 4.75 -17.77
CA ALA A 40 -6.30 5.85 -16.88
C ALA A 40 -7.30 5.41 -15.80
N LEU A 41 -8.31 4.61 -16.17
CA LEU A 41 -9.27 4.06 -15.22
C LEU A 41 -8.61 3.09 -14.24
N GLY A 42 -7.69 2.24 -14.69
CA GLY A 42 -6.89 1.38 -13.81
C GLY A 42 -6.06 2.19 -12.81
N VAL A 43 -5.42 3.27 -13.29
CA VAL A 43 -4.64 4.21 -12.48
C VAL A 43 -5.51 4.88 -11.41
N LEU A 44 -6.63 5.45 -11.82
CA LEU A 44 -7.57 6.14 -10.93
C LEU A 44 -8.22 5.18 -9.93
N GLY A 45 -8.69 4.03 -10.40
CA GLY A 45 -9.35 3.02 -9.57
C GLY A 45 -8.42 2.47 -8.49
N TYR A 46 -7.18 2.15 -8.86
CA TYR A 46 -6.20 1.65 -7.88
C TYR A 46 -5.72 2.74 -6.92
N THR A 47 -5.52 3.97 -7.40
CA THR A 47 -5.17 5.10 -6.53
C THR A 47 -6.30 5.41 -5.55
N GLY A 48 -7.55 5.41 -6.02
CA GLY A 48 -8.74 5.58 -5.20
C GLY A 48 -8.87 4.48 -4.14
N TYR A 49 -8.62 3.21 -4.51
CA TYR A 49 -8.58 2.10 -3.57
C TYR A 49 -7.52 2.31 -2.47
N GLN A 50 -6.31 2.74 -2.84
CA GLN A 50 -5.23 2.99 -1.89
C GLN A 50 -5.51 4.19 -0.99
N MET A 51 -6.13 5.25 -1.51
CA MET A 51 -6.60 6.36 -0.69
C MET A 51 -7.69 5.90 0.29
N ALA A 52 -8.63 5.06 -0.15
CA ALA A 52 -9.65 4.50 0.71
C ALA A 52 -9.03 3.70 1.88
N LEU A 53 -7.98 2.91 1.64
CA LEU A 53 -7.22 2.24 2.70
C LEU A 53 -6.49 3.24 3.60
N ALA A 54 -5.79 4.22 3.02
CA ALA A 54 -4.99 5.20 3.76
C ALA A 54 -5.84 6.05 4.71
N PHE A 55 -6.99 6.55 4.24
CA PHE A 55 -7.89 7.36 5.06
C PHE A 55 -8.77 6.54 6.01
N GLY A 56 -8.75 5.20 5.90
CA GLY A 56 -9.54 4.30 6.74
C GLY A 56 -11.00 4.20 6.30
N ALA A 57 -11.32 4.55 5.06
CA ALA A 57 -12.63 4.28 4.47
C ALA A 57 -12.86 2.76 4.27
N VAL A 58 -11.76 2.00 4.11
CA VAL A 58 -11.75 0.54 4.02
C VAL A 58 -10.86 -0.03 5.13
N PRO A 59 -11.22 -1.16 5.78
CA PRO A 59 -10.40 -1.77 6.81
C PRO A 59 -9.04 -2.24 6.27
N SER A 60 -7.99 -2.07 7.06
CA SER A 60 -6.63 -2.58 6.74
C SER A 60 -6.54 -4.12 6.87
N GLY A 61 -7.46 -4.71 7.62
CA GLY A 61 -7.51 -6.14 7.94
C GLY A 61 -6.55 -6.55 9.06
N ALA A 62 -5.82 -5.61 9.68
CA ALA A 62 -4.88 -5.90 10.76
C ALA A 62 -5.58 -6.45 12.01
N VAL A 63 -6.58 -5.72 12.54
CA VAL A 63 -7.37 -6.14 13.71
C VAL A 63 -8.07 -7.49 13.48
N THR A 64 -8.68 -7.69 12.31
CA THR A 64 -9.38 -8.94 11.99
C THR A 64 -8.43 -10.14 12.08
N ARG A 65 -7.20 -10.02 11.59
CA ARG A 65 -6.20 -11.10 11.61
C ARG A 65 -5.59 -11.33 12.98
N LEU A 66 -5.52 -10.28 13.80
CA LEU A 66 -5.19 -10.41 15.21
C LEU A 66 -6.31 -11.15 15.96
N GLY A 67 -7.58 -11.03 15.54
CA GLY A 67 -8.74 -11.68 16.16
C GLY A 67 -9.13 -13.08 15.64
N GLU A 68 -8.95 -13.38 14.35
CA GLU A 68 -9.46 -14.59 13.66
C GLU A 68 -9.02 -15.93 14.28
N THR A 69 -7.87 -15.98 14.97
CA THR A 69 -7.40 -17.21 15.61
C THR A 69 -7.88 -17.38 17.05
N GLY A 70 -8.69 -16.45 17.59
CA GLY A 70 -9.29 -16.56 18.93
C GLY A 70 -10.60 -17.36 18.99
N GLY A 71 -11.19 -17.70 17.83
CA GLY A 71 -12.50 -18.34 17.74
C GLY A 71 -12.51 -19.77 17.19
N SER A 72 -11.34 -20.37 16.91
CA SER A 72 -11.26 -21.73 16.36
C SER A 72 -10.51 -22.66 17.32
N GLY A 73 -11.07 -22.81 18.51
CA GLY A 73 -10.67 -23.80 19.49
C GLY A 73 -11.94 -24.36 20.14
N ILE A 74 -12.21 -25.64 19.88
CA ILE A 74 -13.34 -26.45 20.37
C ILE A 74 -14.65 -26.32 19.56
N ALA A 75 -14.70 -27.02 18.43
CA ALA A 75 -15.92 -27.71 18.00
C ALA A 75 -15.70 -29.23 18.17
N GLY A 76 -15.60 -29.63 19.44
CA GLY A 76 -15.76 -31.02 19.87
C GLY A 76 -17.18 -31.23 20.41
N HIS A 77 -17.76 -32.37 20.07
CA HIS A 77 -19.09 -32.87 20.45
C HIS A 77 -19.59 -32.52 21.87
N GLN A 78 -20.82 -32.02 21.94
CA GLN A 78 -21.97 -32.41 22.81
C GLN A 78 -22.99 -31.25 22.73
N GLY A 79 -24.27 -31.43 22.38
CA GLY A 79 -25.24 -32.21 23.13
C GLY A 79 -26.07 -31.25 24.00
N GLU A 80 -27.33 -31.03 23.59
CA GLU A 80 -28.48 -30.57 24.41
C GLU A 80 -28.68 -29.08 24.81
N SER A 81 -29.76 -28.53 24.23
CA SER A 81 -30.86 -27.80 24.87
C SER A 81 -30.59 -26.92 26.11
N SER A 82 -30.75 -25.60 25.96
CA SER A 82 -31.86 -24.86 26.61
C SER A 82 -31.86 -23.36 26.27
N GLU A 83 -33.07 -22.91 26.01
CA GLU A 83 -33.59 -21.56 25.87
C GLU A 83 -33.10 -20.55 26.92
N VAL A 84 -32.56 -19.41 26.49
CA VAL A 84 -32.36 -18.20 27.32
C VAL A 84 -32.64 -16.95 26.48
N ALA A 85 -33.51 -16.10 27.03
CA ALA A 85 -34.12 -14.89 26.48
C ALA A 85 -33.17 -13.83 25.88
N PRO A 86 -33.65 -12.95 24.98
CA PRO A 86 -32.85 -11.88 24.39
C PRO A 86 -32.53 -10.81 25.43
N ASN A 87 -31.25 -10.72 25.81
CA ASN A 87 -30.75 -9.73 26.76
C ASN A 87 -30.77 -8.34 26.12
N ARG A 88 -31.61 -7.45 26.66
CA ARG A 88 -31.74 -6.03 26.32
C ARG A 88 -30.52 -5.21 26.80
N ARG A 89 -29.29 -5.68 26.53
CA ARG A 89 -28.00 -5.04 26.88
C ARG A 89 -27.04 -4.86 25.70
N ASP A 90 -27.48 -5.07 24.46
CA ASP A 90 -26.59 -5.00 23.29
C ASP A 90 -26.47 -3.60 22.64
N ALA A 91 -27.05 -2.56 23.25
CA ALA A 91 -27.11 -1.22 22.66
C ALA A 91 -26.04 -0.23 23.19
N ALA A 92 -25.19 -0.63 24.15
CA ALA A 92 -24.15 0.22 24.72
C ALA A 92 -22.84 -0.56 24.86
N GLY A 93 -22.03 -0.61 23.78
CA GLY A 93 -20.74 -1.32 23.86
C GLY A 93 -19.93 -1.50 22.59
N ARG A 94 -20.36 -1.06 21.40
CA ARG A 94 -19.47 -0.97 20.23
C ARG A 94 -18.64 0.31 20.26
N GLN A 95 -17.96 0.57 21.38
CA GLN A 95 -16.78 1.42 21.33
C GLN A 95 -15.74 0.59 20.57
N GLY A 96 -15.35 1.06 19.37
CA GLY A 96 -14.50 0.30 18.46
C GLY A 96 -13.28 -0.22 19.21
N ALA A 97 -13.06 -1.54 19.15
CA ALA A 97 -11.95 -2.20 19.81
C ALA A 97 -10.62 -1.57 19.34
N SER A 98 -10.11 -0.65 20.14
CA SER A 98 -8.74 -0.15 20.07
C SER A 98 -7.88 -1.16 20.79
N GLU A 99 -6.96 -1.79 20.06
CA GLU A 99 -6.03 -2.77 20.59
C GLU A 99 -4.65 -2.13 20.67
N PHE A 100 -4.00 -2.25 21.84
CA PHE A 100 -2.61 -1.86 22.02
C PHE A 100 -1.72 -3.05 21.67
N ALA A 101 -0.81 -2.85 20.71
CA ALA A 101 0.08 -3.90 20.23
C ALA A 101 1.52 -3.39 20.16
N ALA A 102 2.49 -4.26 20.45
CA ALA A 102 3.88 -3.91 20.23
C ALA A 102 4.14 -3.84 18.71
N GLY A 103 4.67 -2.73 18.23
CA GLY A 103 4.97 -2.51 16.83
C GLY A 103 6.41 -2.14 16.60
N ARG A 104 6.99 -2.69 15.54
CA ARG A 104 8.27 -2.21 15.00
C ARG A 104 8.18 -2.07 13.49
N ARG A 105 8.97 -1.16 12.93
CA ARG A 105 9.17 -1.14 11.49
C ARG A 105 10.16 -2.22 11.11
N VAL A 106 9.80 -2.94 10.05
CA VAL A 106 10.72 -3.80 9.32
C VAL A 106 10.73 -3.36 7.87
N ARG A 107 11.93 -3.19 7.32
CA ARG A 107 12.11 -2.95 5.89
C ARG A 107 12.34 -4.28 5.20
N GLN A 108 11.55 -4.55 4.18
CA GLN A 108 11.72 -5.73 3.34
C GLN A 108 12.45 -5.33 2.04
N GLN A 109 13.52 -6.05 1.72
CA GLN A 109 14.26 -5.92 0.48
C GLN A 109 14.14 -7.23 -0.33
N HIS A 110 13.55 -7.15 -1.52
CA HIS A 110 13.39 -8.29 -2.41
C HIS A 110 13.58 -7.88 -3.87
N ARG A 111 14.60 -8.46 -4.51
CA ARG A 111 15.06 -8.09 -5.86
C ARG A 111 15.36 -6.58 -5.92
N LEU A 112 14.71 -5.86 -6.83
CA LEU A 112 14.86 -4.41 -7.02
C LEU A 112 13.86 -3.59 -6.20
N VAL A 113 13.08 -4.23 -5.32
CA VAL A 113 12.01 -3.56 -4.56
C VAL A 113 12.36 -3.57 -3.09
N SER A 114 12.22 -2.40 -2.47
CA SER A 114 12.35 -2.17 -1.05
C SER A 114 11.01 -1.64 -0.54
N ARG A 115 10.48 -2.18 0.57
CA ARG A 115 9.17 -1.80 1.11
C ARG A 115 9.20 -1.73 2.63
N SER A 116 8.52 -0.73 3.19
CA SER A 116 8.31 -0.63 4.64
C SER A 116 7.09 -1.44 5.10
N PHE A 117 7.29 -2.25 6.13
CA PHE A 117 6.28 -2.97 6.86
C PHE A 117 6.28 -2.53 8.33
N LEU A 118 5.11 -2.57 8.95
CA LEU A 118 4.98 -2.66 10.40
C LEU A 118 4.82 -4.13 10.75
N GLU A 119 5.74 -4.65 11.54
CA GLU A 119 5.57 -5.89 12.26
C GLU A 119 4.83 -5.55 13.56
N ILE A 120 3.63 -6.10 13.67
CA ILE A 120 2.69 -5.84 14.76
C ILE A 120 2.54 -7.14 15.53
N SER A 121 2.95 -7.14 16.79
CA SER A 121 2.92 -8.32 17.64
C SER A 121 2.00 -8.12 18.84
N VAL A 122 1.09 -9.06 19.05
CA VAL A 122 0.21 -9.16 20.22
C VAL A 122 0.33 -10.56 20.79
N GLY A 123 0.98 -10.67 21.96
CA GLY A 123 1.36 -11.97 22.52
C GLY A 123 2.24 -12.75 21.53
N GLU A 124 1.83 -13.99 21.20
CA GLU A 124 2.52 -14.87 20.24
C GLU A 124 2.12 -14.61 18.76
N ARG A 125 1.26 -13.62 18.50
CA ARG A 125 0.74 -13.36 17.14
C ARG A 125 1.51 -12.23 16.49
N THR A 126 1.89 -12.43 15.23
CA THR A 126 2.57 -11.40 14.42
C THR A 126 1.82 -11.14 13.12
N VAL A 127 1.53 -9.88 12.85
CA VAL A 127 0.89 -9.39 11.62
C VAL A 127 1.80 -8.37 10.94
N TRP A 128 1.93 -8.51 9.62
CA TRP A 128 2.75 -7.67 8.77
C TRP A 128 1.86 -6.70 8.00
N GLN A 129 1.86 -5.44 8.38
CA GLN A 129 1.10 -4.39 7.71
C GLN A 129 2.02 -3.59 6.77
N PRO A 130 1.84 -3.68 5.43
CA PRO A 130 2.55 -2.79 4.53
C PRO A 130 2.07 -1.34 4.71
N VAL A 131 3.02 -0.40 4.76
CA VAL A 131 2.74 1.03 4.94
C VAL A 131 3.41 1.87 3.86
N PHE A 132 2.92 3.08 3.62
CA PHE A 132 3.65 4.05 2.80
C PHE A 132 4.89 4.54 3.55
N TYR A 133 5.98 4.77 2.82
CA TYR A 133 7.19 5.31 3.43
C TYR A 133 6.96 6.74 3.94
N GLU A 134 7.27 6.95 5.21
CA GLU A 134 7.31 8.24 5.91
C GLU A 134 8.69 8.35 6.58
N PRO A 135 9.44 9.46 6.48
CA PRO A 135 10.76 9.57 7.11
C PRO A 135 10.81 9.17 8.59
N ALA A 136 9.76 9.48 9.36
CA ALA A 136 9.65 9.08 10.77
C ALA A 136 9.64 7.55 10.99
N LEU A 137 9.27 6.77 9.96
CA LEU A 137 9.35 5.31 10.02
C LEU A 137 10.80 4.83 10.18
N SER A 138 11.78 5.47 9.54
CA SER A 138 13.19 5.05 9.60
C SER A 138 13.86 5.21 10.97
N THR A 139 13.23 5.97 11.87
CA THR A 139 13.71 6.24 13.23
C THR A 139 12.80 5.63 14.28
N LEU A 140 11.75 4.93 13.86
CA LEU A 140 10.79 4.26 14.72
C LEU A 140 11.49 3.15 15.51
N THR A 141 11.66 3.36 16.80
CA THR A 141 12.03 2.29 17.73
C THR A 141 10.81 1.40 18.02
N PRO A 142 11.00 0.16 18.49
CA PRO A 142 9.88 -0.64 18.98
C PRO A 142 9.02 0.16 19.97
N THR A 143 7.72 0.24 19.70
CA THR A 143 6.77 1.11 20.43
C THR A 143 5.40 0.46 20.49
N ASP A 144 4.57 0.88 21.45
CA ASP A 144 3.17 0.52 21.46
C ASP A 144 2.41 1.26 20.35
N LEU A 145 1.61 0.50 19.62
CA LEU A 145 0.71 0.96 18.57
C LEU A 145 -0.72 0.93 19.07
N ASP A 146 -1.46 2.00 18.82
CA ASP A 146 -2.91 2.01 18.91
C ASP A 146 -3.49 1.58 17.56
N ILE A 147 -4.17 0.43 17.56
CA ILE A 147 -4.71 -0.20 16.36
C ILE A 147 -6.22 -0.20 16.45
N THR A 148 -6.84 0.41 15.45
CA THR A 148 -8.28 0.32 15.20
C THR A 148 -8.54 -0.43 13.90
N PRO A 149 -9.78 -0.83 13.61
CA PRO A 149 -10.11 -1.45 12.31
C PRO A 149 -9.75 -0.60 11.08
N ARG A 150 -9.56 0.72 11.26
CA ARG A 150 -9.41 1.71 10.18
C ARG A 150 -8.14 2.56 10.28
N SER A 151 -7.39 2.48 11.38
CA SER A 151 -6.19 3.31 11.60
C SER A 151 -5.15 2.58 12.45
N ILE A 152 -3.88 2.94 12.23
CA ILE A 152 -2.75 2.49 13.05
C ILE A 152 -1.96 3.74 13.40
N SER A 153 -1.67 3.93 14.68
CA SER A 153 -0.97 5.11 15.18
C SER A 153 0.02 4.77 16.30
N ALA A 154 1.10 5.54 16.37
CA ALA A 154 2.02 5.59 17.51
C ALA A 154 2.08 7.03 18.03
N GLY A 155 1.50 7.28 19.20
CA GLY A 155 1.38 8.63 19.75
C GLY A 155 0.67 9.59 18.78
N SER A 156 1.34 10.66 18.38
CA SER A 156 0.83 11.64 17.41
C SER A 156 1.00 11.24 15.94
N THR A 157 1.74 10.17 15.66
CA THR A 157 2.06 9.74 14.29
C THR A 157 1.05 8.71 13.81
N ARG A 158 0.35 9.05 12.73
CA ARG A 158 -0.53 8.10 12.02
C ARG A 158 0.25 7.44 10.89
N PHE A 159 0.16 6.11 10.81
CA PHE A 159 0.71 5.35 9.70
C PHE A 159 -0.37 5.09 8.65
N PHE A 160 0.02 5.20 7.37
CA PHE A 160 -0.88 5.01 6.24
C PHE A 160 -0.64 3.63 5.62
N PRO A 161 -1.61 2.70 5.69
CA PRO A 161 -1.53 1.41 5.02
C PRO A 161 -1.32 1.59 3.50
N SER A 162 -0.39 0.83 2.93
CA SER A 162 -0.19 0.75 1.46
C SER A 162 -0.73 -0.54 0.86
N GLY A 163 -1.48 -1.31 1.64
CA GLY A 163 -2.12 -2.55 1.21
C GLY A 163 -2.73 -3.32 2.39
N ARG A 164 -3.16 -4.55 2.11
CA ARG A 164 -3.73 -5.44 3.14
C ARG A 164 -2.63 -5.96 4.08
N ALA A 165 -2.99 -6.09 5.35
CA ALA A 165 -2.21 -6.83 6.35
C ALA A 165 -1.91 -8.27 5.88
N ARG A 166 -0.90 -8.91 6.48
CA ARG A 166 -0.45 -10.29 6.18
C ARG A 166 -0.13 -11.02 7.48
N THR A 167 -0.37 -12.33 7.52
CA THR A 167 0.00 -13.19 8.67
C THR A 167 1.31 -13.93 8.43
N THR A 168 1.79 -13.95 7.19
CA THR A 168 3.06 -14.55 6.81
C THR A 168 4.12 -13.48 6.64
N GLU A 169 5.34 -13.84 7.01
CA GLU A 169 6.52 -12.99 6.82
C GLU A 169 6.69 -12.60 5.34
N PRO A 170 6.92 -11.31 5.03
CA PRO A 170 7.21 -10.86 3.68
C PRO A 170 8.44 -11.56 3.11
N PRO A 171 8.42 -12.05 1.86
CA PRO A 171 9.57 -12.73 1.27
C PRO A 171 10.74 -11.77 1.04
N GLY A 172 11.98 -12.23 1.22
CA GLY A 172 13.19 -11.45 0.98
C GLY A 172 14.00 -11.19 2.24
N LYS A 173 15.00 -10.30 2.15
CA LYS A 173 15.81 -9.91 3.30
C LYS A 173 15.03 -8.89 4.13
N LEU A 174 14.82 -9.19 5.40
CA LEU A 174 14.29 -8.23 6.36
C LEU A 174 15.44 -7.45 6.99
N VAL A 175 15.27 -6.14 7.04
CA VAL A 175 16.21 -5.18 7.61
C VAL A 175 15.46 -4.41 8.69
N ASP A 176 15.89 -4.60 9.93
CA ASP A 176 15.29 -3.94 11.07
C ASP A 176 15.75 -2.48 11.19
N ASN A 177 14.93 -1.70 11.91
CA ASN A 177 15.25 -0.34 12.24
C ASN A 177 16.28 -0.23 13.37
N PRO A 178 16.97 0.91 13.51
CA PRO A 178 17.88 1.13 14.63
C PRO A 178 17.13 1.04 15.98
N THR A 179 17.79 0.44 16.97
CA THR A 179 17.25 0.31 18.35
C THR A 179 17.35 1.60 19.15
N ARG A 180 18.04 2.61 18.63
CA ARG A 180 18.17 3.94 19.22
C ARG A 180 17.57 5.00 18.30
N PRO A 181 16.97 6.06 18.85
CA PRO A 181 16.53 7.21 18.07
C PRO A 181 17.69 7.78 17.24
N ALA A 182 17.40 8.07 15.97
CA ALA A 182 18.31 8.73 15.05
C ALA A 182 17.55 9.86 14.35
N ASP A 183 18.26 10.77 13.68
CA ASP A 183 17.62 11.79 12.86
C ASP A 183 17.02 11.16 11.59
N PRO A 184 15.78 11.51 11.21
CA PRO A 184 15.14 10.92 10.05
C PRO A 184 15.83 11.41 8.76
N PRO A 185 16.20 10.50 7.83
CA PRO A 185 16.71 10.87 6.53
C PRO A 185 15.59 11.54 5.72
N ALA A 186 15.89 12.74 5.22
CA ALA A 186 15.03 13.44 4.30
C ALA A 186 15.28 12.96 2.86
N PHE A 187 14.29 12.30 2.26
CA PHE A 187 14.34 11.95 0.84
C PHE A 187 13.43 12.85 0.02
N THR A 188 13.98 13.47 -1.02
CA THR A 188 13.23 14.28 -1.98
C THR A 188 12.36 13.40 -2.88
N PRO A 189 11.20 13.89 -3.37
CA PRO A 189 10.38 13.19 -4.36
C PRO A 189 11.18 12.80 -5.61
N THR A 190 12.10 13.66 -6.06
CA THR A 190 12.97 13.43 -7.21
C THR A 190 13.86 12.20 -7.02
N ARG A 191 14.47 12.03 -5.83
CA ARG A 191 15.30 10.87 -5.55
C ARG A 191 14.49 9.57 -5.58
N ARG A 192 13.23 9.60 -5.12
CA ARG A 192 12.32 8.44 -5.20
C ARG A 192 11.99 8.08 -6.64
N LEU A 193 11.69 9.10 -7.46
CA LEU A 193 11.38 8.93 -8.88
C LEU A 193 12.53 8.24 -9.64
N ILE A 194 13.78 8.64 -9.38
CA ILE A 194 14.96 8.04 -10.02
C ILE A 194 15.10 6.56 -9.67
N LEU A 195 14.86 6.18 -8.42
CA LEU A 195 14.95 4.79 -7.98
C LEU A 195 13.82 3.92 -8.58
N ASP A 196 12.63 4.49 -8.73
CA ASP A 196 11.46 3.80 -9.29
C ASP A 196 11.55 3.60 -10.82
N ALA A 197 12.30 4.47 -11.51
CA ALA A 197 12.46 4.44 -12.96
C ALA A 197 13.17 3.18 -13.50
N GLN A 198 13.79 2.36 -12.63
CA GLN A 198 14.41 1.08 -13.03
C GLN A 198 13.41 0.14 -13.74
N SER A 199 12.14 0.18 -13.33
CA SER A 199 11.08 -0.64 -13.94
C SER A 199 10.73 -0.24 -15.39
N THR A 200 11.10 0.98 -15.80
CA THR A 200 10.85 1.53 -17.14
C THR A 200 11.65 0.84 -18.25
N VAL A 201 12.65 0.03 -17.91
CA VAL A 201 13.42 -0.76 -18.91
C VAL A 201 12.51 -1.66 -19.75
N ALA A 202 11.37 -2.10 -19.20
CA ALA A 202 10.39 -2.90 -19.95
C ALA A 202 9.52 -2.07 -20.92
N ALA A 203 9.49 -0.74 -20.79
CA ALA A 203 8.58 0.12 -21.54
C ALA A 203 8.81 0.12 -23.06
N PRO A 204 10.07 0.13 -23.58
CA PRO A 204 10.30 0.02 -25.02
C PRO A 204 9.79 -1.30 -25.59
N PHE A 205 9.89 -2.40 -24.85
CA PHE A 205 9.36 -3.70 -25.29
C PHE A 205 7.83 -3.68 -25.37
N ALA A 206 7.18 -3.04 -24.39
CA ALA A 206 5.73 -2.82 -24.45
C ALA A 206 5.35 -1.93 -25.65
N GLY A 207 6.13 -0.88 -25.94
CA GLY A 207 5.94 -0.04 -27.13
C GLY A 207 6.12 -0.80 -28.45
N LEU A 208 7.13 -1.66 -28.56
CA LEU A 208 7.34 -2.51 -29.74
C LEU A 208 6.21 -3.53 -29.92
N LEU A 209 5.79 -4.17 -28.82
CA LEU A 209 4.64 -5.07 -28.84
C LEU A 209 3.37 -4.34 -29.31
N TRP A 210 3.18 -3.11 -28.83
CA TRP A 210 2.05 -2.29 -29.24
C TRP A 210 2.06 -1.99 -30.74
N VAL A 211 3.21 -1.56 -31.27
CA VAL A 211 3.40 -1.36 -32.72
C VAL A 211 3.10 -2.63 -33.51
N TYR A 212 3.56 -3.78 -33.04
CA TYR A 212 3.32 -5.06 -33.69
C TYR A 212 1.83 -5.43 -33.73
N VAL A 213 1.12 -5.32 -32.60
CA VAL A 213 -0.31 -5.69 -32.49
C VAL A 213 -1.20 -4.72 -33.27
N MET A 214 -0.88 -3.43 -33.22
CA MET A 214 -1.70 -2.35 -33.78
C MET A 214 -1.28 -1.91 -35.18
N ASN A 215 -0.27 -2.55 -35.76
CA ASN A 215 0.37 -2.13 -37.01
C ASN A 215 0.75 -0.62 -37.01
N GLY A 216 1.33 -0.16 -35.89
CA GLY A 216 1.64 1.25 -35.63
C GLY A 216 2.98 1.72 -36.18
N GLY A 217 3.12 3.02 -36.42
CA GLY A 217 4.39 3.65 -36.81
C GLY A 217 5.23 4.15 -35.63
N LEU A 218 6.26 4.93 -35.92
CA LEU A 218 7.12 5.57 -34.92
C LEU A 218 6.36 6.39 -33.86
N PRO A 219 5.30 7.16 -34.19
CA PRO A 219 4.52 7.85 -33.16
C PRO A 219 3.86 6.91 -32.16
N ALA A 220 3.32 5.78 -32.62
CA ALA A 220 2.70 4.76 -31.76
C ALA A 220 3.73 4.08 -30.85
N PHE A 221 4.95 3.86 -31.36
CA PHE A 221 6.07 3.36 -30.55
C PHE A 221 6.41 4.31 -29.40
N ILE A 222 6.59 5.60 -29.70
CA ILE A 222 6.95 6.62 -28.72
C ILE A 222 5.83 6.78 -27.70
N GLY A 223 4.57 6.83 -28.15
CA GLY A 223 3.40 6.90 -27.28
C GLY A 223 3.27 5.72 -26.35
N GLY A 224 3.27 4.50 -26.91
CA GLY A 224 3.18 3.26 -26.13
C GLY A 224 4.33 3.12 -25.13
N THR A 225 5.55 3.44 -25.53
CA THR A 225 6.72 3.43 -24.63
C THR A 225 6.57 4.44 -23.50
N THR A 226 6.14 5.66 -23.80
CA THR A 226 6.00 6.73 -22.80
C THR A 226 4.90 6.40 -21.79
N VAL A 227 3.77 5.88 -22.26
CA VAL A 227 2.67 5.44 -21.38
C VAL A 227 3.10 4.27 -20.52
N ALA A 228 3.76 3.25 -21.10
CA ALA A 228 4.27 2.11 -20.35
C ALA A 228 5.30 2.52 -19.29
N ALA A 229 6.19 3.46 -19.62
CA ALA A 229 7.17 4.04 -18.70
C ALA A 229 6.50 4.76 -17.52
N ALA A 230 5.51 5.59 -17.81
CA ALA A 230 4.73 6.30 -16.80
C ALA A 230 3.97 5.32 -15.90
N THR A 231 3.32 4.31 -16.47
CA THR A 231 2.61 3.27 -15.72
C THR A 231 3.55 2.44 -14.84
N ALA A 232 4.74 2.07 -15.33
CA ALA A 232 5.73 1.32 -14.55
C ALA A 232 6.19 2.12 -13.32
N THR A 233 6.48 3.41 -13.52
CA THR A 233 6.85 4.34 -12.45
C THR A 233 5.71 4.52 -11.43
N TRP A 234 4.47 4.67 -11.92
CA TRP A 234 3.27 4.76 -11.09
C TRP A 234 3.05 3.53 -10.22
N LEU A 235 3.23 2.33 -10.77
CA LEU A 235 3.11 1.08 -10.01
C LEU A 235 4.13 0.99 -8.87
N SER A 236 5.37 1.42 -9.09
CA SER A 236 6.39 1.43 -8.03
C SER A 236 6.01 2.38 -6.90
N ALA A 237 5.56 3.59 -7.25
CA ALA A 237 5.18 4.62 -6.29
C ALA A 237 4.00 4.20 -5.40
N ILE A 238 2.93 3.65 -5.98
CA ILE A 238 1.73 3.26 -5.23
C ILE A 238 1.97 2.02 -4.34
N ARG A 239 2.95 1.18 -4.68
CA ARG A 239 3.34 0.04 -3.85
C ARG A 239 4.15 0.45 -2.61
N GLY A 240 4.55 1.72 -2.50
CA GLY A 240 5.28 2.26 -1.35
C GLY A 240 6.74 1.85 -1.36
N SER A 241 7.42 2.04 -2.50
CA SER A 241 8.86 1.86 -2.62
C SER A 241 9.61 2.69 -1.58
N ASP A 242 10.57 2.05 -0.93
CA ASP A 242 11.34 2.62 0.17
C ASP A 242 12.75 2.99 -0.31
N PRO A 243 13.09 4.30 -0.33
CA PRO A 243 14.36 4.82 -0.88
C PRO A 243 15.55 4.79 0.10
N SER A 244 15.34 4.29 1.32
CA SER A 244 16.42 4.13 2.33
C SER A 244 17.36 2.97 2.00
#